data_AF-A0A933QNW4-F1
#
_entry.id   AF-A0A933QNW4-F1
#
_cell.length_a   1.000
_cell.length_b   1.000
_cell.length_c   1.000
_cell.angle_alpha   90.00
_cell.angle_beta   90.00
_cell.angle_gamma   90.00
#
_symmetry.space_group_name_H-M   'P 1'
#
loop_
_entity.id
_entity.type
_entity.pdbx_description
1 polymer ?
#
loop_
_entity_poly.entity_id
_entity_poly.type
_entity_poly.pdbx_seq_one_letter_code
_entity_poly.pdbx_strand_id
1 'polypeptide(L)'
;MPEPPYRIIVDRLKQGTVIPFLGAGASLSGRPPNAKWDDAAPTFLPSASELAHQLADDSSLPSTESFDRDDLSKVSSYYAEVAANRADLRESLHHALDRDYQIGAIHRFLAEIDVPLLIVTTNYDDLIERAFRAKGKPYHLVAYPTDHKELAAAVLWWKPGVVEPEAHAPKSLPLSLTDTTIIYKMHGTVDRQTSKWDSYVITEEDYVDFLARMTGQTAIPARFMLEFRKRRFLFIGYGLRDWNLRVMLRHLKSALVATDTSVVPSTEESEDLRSWAIQRNPSELERALWLARKVNIYDKNIDEFVAELLKKM
;
A
#
# COMPACT_ATOMS: atom_id res chain seq x y z
N MET A 1 21.13 -11.77 -12.54
CA MET A 1 20.69 -10.50 -11.90
C MET A 1 21.11 -10.55 -10.43
N PRO A 2 21.36 -9.39 -9.78
CA PRO A 2 21.69 -9.38 -8.36
C PRO A 2 20.54 -9.97 -7.53
N GLU A 3 20.89 -10.74 -6.50
CA GLU A 3 19.93 -11.28 -5.54
C GLU A 3 19.65 -10.26 -4.41
N PRO A 4 18.42 -10.23 -3.86
CA PRO A 4 18.13 -9.50 -2.63
C PRO A 4 19.05 -9.95 -1.48
N PRO A 5 19.42 -9.04 -0.56
CA PRO A 5 20.17 -9.39 0.64
C PRO A 5 19.24 -10.02 1.69
N TYR A 6 18.72 -11.23 1.40
CA TYR A 6 17.64 -11.87 2.18
C TYR A 6 17.91 -11.90 3.69
N ARG A 7 19.13 -12.30 4.11
CA ARG A 7 19.49 -12.35 5.54
C ARG A 7 19.41 -10.98 6.22
N ILE A 8 19.91 -9.93 5.56
CA ILE A 8 19.83 -8.56 6.08
C ILE A 8 18.37 -8.12 6.18
N ILE A 9 17.55 -8.42 5.18
CA ILE A 9 16.12 -8.09 5.19
C ILE A 9 15.41 -8.77 6.37
N VAL A 10 15.61 -10.08 6.55
CA VAL A 10 15.01 -10.84 7.67
C VAL A 10 15.48 -10.32 9.02
N ASP A 11 16.79 -10.14 9.20
CA ASP A 11 17.35 -9.64 10.48
C ASP A 11 16.76 -8.28 10.84
N ARG A 12 16.61 -7.38 9.86
CA ARG A 12 16.06 -6.04 10.07
C ARG A 12 14.54 -6.04 10.31
N LEU A 13 13.80 -6.93 9.66
CA LEU A 13 12.37 -7.15 9.94
C LEU A 13 12.16 -7.65 11.37
N LYS A 14 12.97 -8.63 11.82
CA LYS A 14 12.95 -9.14 13.20
C LYS A 14 13.36 -8.11 14.25
N GLN A 15 14.07 -7.05 13.85
CA GLN A 15 14.41 -5.91 14.70
C GLN A 15 13.35 -4.78 14.63
N GLY A 16 12.32 -4.89 13.77
CA GLY A 16 11.33 -3.84 13.57
C GLY A 16 11.87 -2.58 12.88
N THR A 17 13.06 -2.67 12.26
CA THR A 17 13.77 -1.51 11.66
C THR A 17 13.50 -1.33 10.16
N VAL A 18 12.58 -2.13 9.62
CA VAL A 18 12.11 -2.06 8.24
C VAL A 18 10.61 -1.75 8.24
N ILE A 19 10.21 -0.92 7.29
CA ILE A 19 8.82 -0.61 6.97
C ILE A 19 8.46 -1.38 5.68
N PRO A 20 7.72 -2.49 5.78
CA PRO A 20 7.12 -3.11 4.61
C PRO A 20 6.14 -2.12 3.96
N PHE A 21 6.30 -1.88 2.66
CA PHE A 21 5.45 -1.00 1.87
C PHE A 21 4.81 -1.81 0.75
N LEU A 22 3.52 -2.13 0.89
CA LEU A 22 2.80 -3.03 -0.01
C LEU A 22 2.03 -2.24 -1.07
N GLY A 23 2.30 -2.53 -2.34
CA GLY A 23 1.53 -2.05 -3.49
C GLY A 23 0.61 -3.13 -4.06
N ALA A 24 -0.15 -2.79 -5.11
CA ALA A 24 -1.20 -3.66 -5.64
C ALA A 24 -0.68 -5.05 -6.05
N GLY A 25 0.57 -5.15 -6.53
CA GLY A 25 1.19 -6.43 -6.85
C GLY A 25 1.39 -7.37 -5.65
N ALA A 26 1.46 -6.86 -4.42
CA ALA A 26 1.53 -7.68 -3.21
C ALA A 26 0.23 -8.47 -2.99
N SER A 27 -0.91 -7.85 -3.30
CA SER A 27 -2.24 -8.47 -3.24
C SER A 27 -2.48 -9.51 -4.35
N LEU A 28 -1.61 -9.53 -5.37
CA LEU A 28 -1.59 -10.56 -6.42
C LEU A 28 -0.61 -11.72 -6.11
N SER A 29 0.01 -11.75 -4.93
CA SER A 29 0.84 -12.88 -4.47
C SER A 29 0.01 -14.17 -4.45
N GLY A 30 0.58 -15.25 -5.01
CA GLY A 30 -0.10 -16.53 -5.19
C GLY A 30 -0.94 -16.65 -6.47
N ARG A 31 -1.12 -15.56 -7.24
CA ARG A 31 -1.88 -15.58 -8.50
C ARG A 31 -1.04 -16.14 -9.66
N PRO A 32 -1.48 -17.23 -10.33
CA PRO A 32 -0.80 -17.74 -11.51
C PRO A 32 -0.77 -16.70 -12.65
N PRO A 33 0.29 -16.64 -13.49
CA PRO A 33 0.45 -15.60 -14.51
C PRO A 33 -0.72 -15.46 -15.50
N ASN A 34 -1.44 -16.55 -15.78
CA ASN A 34 -2.55 -16.58 -16.75
C ASN A 34 -3.92 -16.66 -16.07
N ALA A 35 -3.97 -16.64 -14.73
CA ALA A 35 -5.25 -16.64 -14.01
C ALA A 35 -5.91 -15.28 -14.21
N LYS A 36 -7.16 -15.28 -14.69
CA LYS A 36 -8.00 -14.09 -14.79
C LYS A 36 -8.78 -13.90 -13.50
N TRP A 37 -9.13 -12.66 -13.23
CA TRP A 37 -10.13 -12.38 -12.22
C TRP A 37 -11.50 -12.90 -12.69
N ASP A 38 -12.22 -13.53 -11.78
CA ASP A 38 -13.55 -14.08 -11.98
C ASP A 38 -14.37 -13.75 -10.73
N ASP A 39 -15.38 -12.89 -10.87
CA ASP A 39 -16.25 -12.51 -9.75
C ASP A 39 -17.16 -13.66 -9.30
N ALA A 40 -17.47 -14.62 -10.19
CA ALA A 40 -18.25 -15.80 -9.83
C ALA A 40 -17.41 -16.86 -9.10
N ALA A 41 -16.08 -16.82 -9.26
CA ALA A 41 -15.14 -17.70 -8.57
C ALA A 41 -13.93 -16.89 -8.01
N PRO A 42 -14.16 -16.05 -6.97
CA PRO A 42 -13.22 -15.04 -6.53
C PRO A 42 -12.02 -15.65 -5.78
N THR A 43 -11.05 -16.15 -6.55
CA THR A 43 -9.84 -16.79 -6.00
C THR A 43 -8.75 -15.75 -5.70
N PHE A 44 -8.59 -14.78 -6.61
CA PHE A 44 -7.59 -13.71 -6.53
C PHE A 44 -8.25 -12.36 -6.79
N LEU A 45 -7.73 -11.31 -6.16
CA LEU A 45 -8.16 -9.93 -6.41
C LEU A 45 -8.00 -9.53 -7.88
N PRO A 46 -8.85 -8.63 -8.38
CA PRO A 46 -8.62 -8.01 -9.68
C PRO A 46 -7.30 -7.24 -9.68
N SER A 47 -6.62 -7.28 -10.82
CA SER A 47 -5.59 -6.29 -11.11
C SER A 47 -6.22 -4.93 -11.38
N ALA A 48 -5.43 -3.86 -11.35
CA ALA A 48 -5.93 -2.52 -11.64
C ALA A 48 -6.59 -2.41 -13.03
N SER A 49 -6.01 -3.05 -14.06
CA SER A 49 -6.57 -3.10 -15.42
C SER A 49 -7.87 -3.91 -15.49
N GLU A 50 -7.97 -5.05 -14.78
CA GLU A 50 -9.21 -5.82 -14.74
C GLU A 50 -10.35 -5.05 -14.04
N LEU A 51 -10.04 -4.37 -12.93
CA LEU A 51 -11.02 -3.52 -12.25
C LEU A 51 -11.42 -2.32 -13.12
N ALA A 52 -10.46 -1.71 -13.82
CA ALA A 52 -10.73 -0.62 -14.75
C ALA A 52 -11.66 -1.08 -15.90
N HIS A 53 -11.41 -2.26 -16.47
CA HIS A 53 -12.26 -2.81 -17.52
C HIS A 53 -13.68 -3.09 -17.04
N GLN A 54 -13.84 -3.66 -15.84
CA GLN A 54 -15.16 -3.86 -15.26
C GLN A 54 -15.90 -2.52 -15.07
N LEU A 55 -15.25 -1.53 -14.44
CA LEU A 55 -15.86 -0.22 -14.25
C LEU A 55 -16.18 0.48 -15.58
N ALA A 56 -15.34 0.30 -16.62
CA ALA A 56 -15.59 0.83 -17.95
C ALA A 56 -16.80 0.15 -18.63
N ASP A 57 -16.99 -1.15 -18.44
CA ASP A 57 -18.16 -1.88 -18.93
C ASP A 57 -19.43 -1.47 -18.19
N ASP A 58 -19.39 -1.45 -16.85
CA ASP A 58 -20.52 -1.09 -15.99
C ASP A 58 -20.99 0.36 -16.24
N SER A 59 -20.06 1.27 -16.54
CA SER A 59 -20.35 2.68 -16.86
C SER A 59 -20.65 2.95 -18.34
N SER A 60 -20.59 1.94 -19.22
CA SER A 60 -20.71 2.12 -20.67
C SER A 60 -19.74 3.18 -21.23
N LEU A 61 -18.48 3.14 -20.78
CA LEU A 61 -17.43 4.08 -21.19
C LEU A 61 -17.36 4.17 -22.74
N PRO A 62 -17.47 5.38 -23.34
CA PRO A 62 -17.52 5.53 -24.79
C PRO A 62 -16.24 5.13 -25.52
N SER A 63 -15.09 5.17 -24.83
CA SER A 63 -13.80 4.84 -25.43
C SER A 63 -13.58 3.33 -25.49
N THR A 64 -13.17 2.85 -26.66
CA THR A 64 -12.71 1.46 -26.88
C THR A 64 -11.19 1.34 -26.89
N GLU A 65 -10.46 2.44 -26.77
CA GLU A 65 -9.00 2.45 -26.79
C GLU A 65 -8.44 1.86 -25.49
N SER A 66 -7.48 0.94 -25.59
CA SER A 66 -6.87 0.30 -24.41
C SER A 66 -6.22 1.31 -23.48
N PHE A 67 -5.63 2.38 -24.00
CA PHE A 67 -5.02 3.43 -23.18
C PHE A 67 -6.00 4.10 -22.20
N ASP A 68 -7.28 4.26 -22.59
CA ASP A 68 -8.29 4.83 -21.71
C ASP A 68 -8.86 3.78 -20.76
N ARG A 69 -9.12 2.57 -21.28
CA ARG A 69 -9.75 1.49 -20.50
C ARG A 69 -8.83 0.87 -19.45
N ASP A 70 -7.51 0.87 -19.67
CA ASP A 70 -6.53 0.33 -18.72
C ASP A 70 -6.20 1.30 -17.56
N ASP A 71 -6.62 2.58 -17.65
CA ASP A 71 -6.34 3.60 -16.63
C ASP A 71 -7.44 3.63 -15.58
N LEU A 72 -7.25 2.86 -14.51
CA LEU A 72 -8.21 2.75 -13.41
C LEU A 72 -8.63 4.12 -12.85
N SER A 73 -7.71 5.09 -12.78
CA SER A 73 -8.04 6.40 -12.20
C SER A 73 -8.98 7.21 -13.07
N LYS A 74 -8.72 7.26 -14.38
CA LYS A 74 -9.57 7.93 -15.35
C LYS A 74 -10.93 7.27 -15.49
N VAL A 75 -10.95 5.93 -15.57
CA VAL A 75 -12.21 5.18 -15.65
C VAL A 75 -13.05 5.42 -14.40
N SER A 76 -12.42 5.44 -13.22
CA SER A 76 -13.13 5.73 -11.96
C SER A 76 -13.67 7.17 -11.92
N SER A 77 -12.91 8.17 -12.41
CA SER A 77 -13.39 9.54 -12.56
C SER A 77 -14.59 9.62 -13.50
N TYR A 78 -14.53 8.95 -14.66
CA TYR A 78 -15.66 8.88 -15.58
C TYR A 78 -16.89 8.23 -14.94
N TYR A 79 -16.71 7.12 -14.22
CA TYR A 79 -17.78 6.44 -13.51
C TYR A 79 -18.47 7.40 -12.52
N ALA A 80 -17.69 8.08 -11.68
CA ALA A 80 -18.22 8.92 -10.61
C ALA A 80 -18.77 10.28 -11.06
N GLU A 81 -18.18 10.91 -12.08
CA GLU A 81 -18.51 12.29 -12.48
C GLU A 81 -19.44 12.36 -13.72
N VAL A 82 -19.49 11.30 -14.53
CA VAL A 82 -20.20 11.32 -15.81
C VAL A 82 -21.28 10.24 -15.91
N ALA A 83 -20.93 8.97 -15.69
CA ALA A 83 -21.86 7.86 -15.93
C ALA A 83 -22.83 7.63 -14.78
N ALA A 84 -22.37 7.79 -13.55
CA ALA A 84 -23.14 7.51 -12.34
C ALA A 84 -22.82 8.56 -11.25
N ASN A 85 -22.50 8.13 -10.03
CA ASN A 85 -22.06 8.99 -8.96
C ASN A 85 -21.04 8.28 -8.04
N ARG A 86 -20.50 9.02 -7.07
CA ARG A 86 -19.51 8.49 -6.13
C ARG A 86 -20.04 7.34 -5.26
N ALA A 87 -21.32 7.35 -4.89
CA ALA A 87 -21.91 6.29 -4.07
C ALA A 87 -21.99 4.97 -4.86
N ASP A 88 -22.38 5.03 -6.13
CA ASP A 88 -22.44 3.86 -7.02
C ASP A 88 -21.03 3.30 -7.28
N LEU A 89 -20.03 4.16 -7.51
CA LEU A 89 -18.64 3.73 -7.63
C LEU A 89 -18.17 3.00 -6.36
N ARG A 90 -18.47 3.57 -5.18
CA ARG A 90 -18.11 2.98 -3.88
C ARG A 90 -18.77 1.61 -3.69
N GLU A 91 -20.03 1.46 -4.06
CA GLU A 91 -20.74 0.17 -4.02
C GLU A 91 -20.10 -0.85 -4.98
N SER A 92 -19.78 -0.45 -6.21
CA SER A 92 -19.09 -1.32 -7.17
C SER A 92 -17.73 -1.80 -6.67
N LEU A 93 -16.95 -0.89 -6.06
CA LEU A 93 -15.66 -1.21 -5.45
C LEU A 93 -15.81 -2.13 -4.24
N HIS A 94 -16.79 -1.86 -3.38
CA HIS A 94 -17.10 -2.71 -2.24
C HIS A 94 -17.41 -4.13 -2.71
N HIS A 95 -18.30 -4.29 -3.70
CA HIS A 95 -18.65 -5.59 -4.25
C HIS A 95 -17.43 -6.35 -4.83
N ALA A 96 -16.56 -5.64 -5.56
CA ALA A 96 -15.36 -6.23 -6.13
C ALA A 96 -14.30 -6.59 -5.09
N LEU A 97 -14.23 -5.90 -3.94
CA LEU A 97 -13.17 -6.08 -2.94
C LEU A 97 -13.61 -6.93 -1.74
N ASP A 98 -14.89 -6.95 -1.39
CA ASP A 98 -15.48 -7.71 -0.28
C ASP A 98 -15.77 -9.18 -0.68
N ARG A 99 -14.76 -9.87 -1.24
CA ARG A 99 -14.82 -11.31 -1.55
C ARG A 99 -13.80 -12.10 -0.75
N ASP A 100 -14.00 -13.41 -0.63
CA ASP A 100 -13.10 -14.28 0.14
C ASP A 100 -11.84 -14.67 -0.66
N TYR A 101 -11.01 -13.69 -0.98
CA TYR A 101 -9.78 -13.90 -1.72
C TYR A 101 -8.70 -14.63 -0.90
N GLN A 102 -7.85 -15.38 -1.60
CA GLN A 102 -6.75 -16.10 -0.98
C GLN A 102 -5.72 -15.13 -0.37
N ILE A 103 -5.31 -15.39 0.88
CA ILE A 103 -4.24 -14.64 1.54
C ILE A 103 -2.88 -14.99 0.90
N GLY A 104 -2.25 -13.99 0.29
CA GLY A 104 -0.92 -14.10 -0.34
C GLY A 104 0.20 -14.51 0.63
N ALA A 105 1.29 -15.07 0.08
CA ALA A 105 2.44 -15.55 0.85
C ALA A 105 3.11 -14.42 1.65
N ILE A 106 3.21 -13.22 1.07
CA ILE A 106 3.81 -12.07 1.75
C ILE A 106 3.01 -11.62 2.98
N HIS A 107 1.69 -11.60 2.90
CA HIS A 107 0.83 -11.23 4.02
C HIS A 107 1.00 -12.20 5.20
N ARG A 108 0.99 -13.50 4.90
CA ARG A 108 1.25 -14.55 5.90
C ARG A 108 2.62 -14.39 6.52
N PHE A 109 3.66 -14.21 5.71
CA PHE A 109 5.02 -14.01 6.18
C PHE A 109 5.15 -12.79 7.13
N LEU A 110 4.57 -11.64 6.77
CA LEU A 110 4.60 -10.46 7.63
C LEU A 110 3.86 -10.68 8.96
N ALA A 111 2.79 -11.48 8.97
CA ALA A 111 2.11 -11.87 10.20
C ALA A 111 2.94 -12.81 11.09
N GLU A 112 3.92 -13.55 10.55
CA GLU A 112 4.84 -14.39 11.36
C GLU A 112 5.87 -13.56 12.13
N ILE A 113 6.12 -12.30 11.78
CA ILE A 113 7.15 -11.49 12.45
C ILE A 113 6.68 -11.08 13.85
N ASP A 114 7.39 -11.52 14.89
CA ASP A 114 6.96 -11.38 16.29
C ASP A 114 7.07 -9.96 16.86
N VAL A 115 7.97 -9.14 16.32
CA VAL A 115 8.09 -7.75 16.75
C VAL A 115 7.03 -6.86 16.10
N PRO A 116 6.54 -5.82 16.79
CA PRO A 116 5.63 -4.84 16.20
C PRO A 116 6.21 -4.17 14.95
N LEU A 117 5.46 -4.26 13.85
CA LEU A 117 5.81 -3.63 12.58
C LEU A 117 4.99 -2.37 12.34
N LEU A 118 5.56 -1.43 11.61
CA LEU A 118 4.79 -0.41 10.89
C LEU A 118 4.72 -0.85 9.43
N ILE A 119 3.57 -1.40 9.03
CA ILE A 119 3.28 -1.82 7.66
C ILE A 119 2.50 -0.71 6.99
N VAL A 120 2.94 -0.31 5.80
CA VAL A 120 2.28 0.72 4.99
C VAL A 120 1.76 0.09 3.72
N THR A 121 0.57 0.46 3.28
CA THR A 121 0.04 0.00 2.00
C THR A 121 -0.82 1.05 1.33
N THR A 122 -0.86 0.98 0.00
CA THR A 122 -1.79 1.71 -0.87
C THR A 122 -2.93 0.83 -1.36
N ASN A 123 -3.06 -0.40 -0.86
CA ASN A 123 -4.06 -1.36 -1.28
C ASN A 123 -5.34 -1.18 -0.45
N TYR A 124 -6.48 -1.41 -1.08
CA TYR A 124 -7.79 -1.25 -0.44
C TYR A 124 -8.25 -2.53 0.28
N ASP A 125 -7.85 -3.71 -0.22
CA ASP A 125 -8.23 -5.03 0.29
C ASP A 125 -7.79 -5.27 1.74
N ASP A 126 -8.35 -6.29 2.40
CA ASP A 126 -8.08 -6.60 3.80
C ASP A 126 -7.12 -7.80 4.00
N LEU A 127 -6.33 -8.19 2.99
CA LEU A 127 -5.53 -9.43 3.03
C LEU A 127 -4.46 -9.43 4.13
N ILE A 128 -3.80 -8.29 4.37
CA ILE A 128 -2.81 -8.18 5.45
C ILE A 128 -3.48 -8.26 6.82
N GLU A 129 -4.61 -7.60 6.99
CA GLU A 129 -5.42 -7.64 8.19
C GLU A 129 -5.90 -9.06 8.48
N ARG A 130 -6.39 -9.77 7.45
CA ARG A 130 -6.79 -11.18 7.54
C ARG A 130 -5.64 -12.10 7.91
N ALA A 131 -4.43 -11.86 7.40
CA ALA A 131 -3.26 -12.64 7.78
C ALA A 131 -2.94 -12.51 9.27
N PHE A 132 -3.04 -11.29 9.83
CA PHE A 132 -2.88 -11.06 11.27
C PHE A 132 -4.00 -11.69 12.10
N ARG A 133 -5.27 -11.57 11.66
CA ARG A 133 -6.42 -12.23 12.31
C ARG A 133 -6.27 -13.75 12.33
N ALA A 134 -5.85 -14.36 11.22
CA ALA A 134 -5.60 -15.80 11.13
C ALA A 134 -4.50 -16.30 12.08
N LYS A 135 -3.57 -15.42 12.48
CA LYS A 135 -2.52 -15.69 13.47
C LYS A 135 -2.92 -15.32 14.90
N GLY A 136 -4.10 -14.76 15.11
CA GLY A 136 -4.53 -14.26 16.42
C GLY A 136 -3.67 -13.09 16.93
N LYS A 137 -2.97 -12.37 16.04
CA LYS A 137 -2.08 -11.27 16.43
C LYS A 137 -2.84 -9.94 16.37
N PRO A 138 -2.84 -9.14 17.45
CA PRO A 138 -3.48 -7.84 17.44
C PRO A 138 -2.76 -6.89 16.48
N TYR A 139 -3.52 -5.99 15.87
CA TYR A 139 -2.99 -4.91 15.05
C TYR A 139 -3.86 -3.66 15.21
N HIS A 140 -3.25 -2.50 15.05
CA HIS A 140 -3.96 -1.26 14.80
C HIS A 140 -4.13 -1.07 13.31
N LEU A 141 -5.32 -0.68 12.87
CA LEU A 141 -5.56 -0.26 11.50
C LEU A 141 -5.74 1.26 11.48
N VAL A 142 -4.98 1.94 10.63
CA VAL A 142 -5.12 3.38 10.39
C VAL A 142 -5.38 3.58 8.91
N ALA A 143 -6.45 4.28 8.55
CA ALA A 143 -6.79 4.51 7.15
C ALA A 143 -7.18 5.97 6.90
N TYR A 144 -6.99 6.38 5.65
CA TYR A 144 -7.37 7.68 5.17
C TYR A 144 -8.86 7.72 4.76
N PRO A 145 -9.67 8.67 5.27
CA PRO A 145 -11.11 8.71 5.03
C PRO A 145 -11.52 9.62 3.86
N THR A 146 -11.10 9.29 2.63
CA THR A 146 -11.47 10.02 1.40
C THR A 146 -12.97 10.24 1.25
N ASP A 147 -13.75 9.18 1.47
CA ASP A 147 -15.20 9.18 1.24
C ASP A 147 -16.02 9.85 2.36
N HIS A 148 -15.34 10.27 3.44
CA HIS A 148 -15.95 10.98 4.57
C HIS A 148 -15.43 12.41 4.64
N LYS A 149 -16.02 13.30 3.82
CA LYS A 149 -15.59 14.70 3.69
C LYS A 149 -15.63 15.47 5.01
N GLU A 150 -16.54 15.12 5.91
CA GLU A 150 -16.64 15.65 7.26
C GLU A 150 -15.41 15.27 8.14
N LEU A 151 -14.68 14.23 7.76
CA LEU A 151 -13.46 13.75 8.40
C LEU A 151 -12.20 14.05 7.58
N ALA A 152 -12.26 14.95 6.60
CA ALA A 152 -11.14 15.28 5.71
C ALA A 152 -9.91 15.90 6.40
N ALA A 153 -9.97 16.20 7.69
CA ALA A 153 -8.81 16.64 8.48
C ALA A 153 -8.27 15.55 9.43
N ALA A 154 -8.82 14.33 9.35
CA ALA A 154 -8.55 13.22 10.25
C ALA A 154 -7.90 12.04 9.52
N VAL A 155 -7.49 11.06 10.33
CA VAL A 155 -7.32 9.66 9.98
C VAL A 155 -8.28 8.83 10.83
N LEU A 156 -8.76 7.72 10.27
CA LEU A 156 -9.55 6.74 11.01
C LEU A 156 -8.60 5.75 11.68
N TRP A 157 -8.86 5.43 12.94
CA TRP A 157 -8.08 4.48 13.72
C TRP A 157 -8.97 3.42 14.36
N TRP A 158 -8.77 2.17 13.94
CA TRP A 158 -9.32 1.00 14.60
C TRP A 158 -8.30 0.44 15.59
N LYS A 159 -8.73 0.31 16.84
CA LYS A 159 -7.99 -0.43 17.86
C LYS A 159 -8.15 -1.95 17.63
N PRO A 160 -7.22 -2.78 18.12
CA PRO A 160 -7.30 -4.23 17.97
C PRO A 160 -8.66 -4.77 18.40
N GLY A 161 -9.32 -5.48 17.48
CA GLY A 161 -10.63 -6.12 17.74
C GLY A 161 -11.83 -5.16 17.82
N VAL A 162 -11.65 -3.87 17.55
CA VAL A 162 -12.76 -2.89 17.57
C VAL A 162 -13.30 -2.67 16.16
N VAL A 163 -14.63 -2.62 16.03
CA VAL A 163 -15.35 -2.49 14.74
C VAL A 163 -15.43 -1.03 14.28
N GLU A 164 -15.77 -0.12 15.19
CA GLU A 164 -15.93 1.31 14.88
C GLU A 164 -14.59 2.04 15.07
N PRO A 165 -14.15 2.85 14.08
CA PRO A 165 -12.95 3.64 14.20
C PRO A 165 -13.16 4.88 15.07
N GLU A 166 -12.05 5.40 15.58
CA GLU A 166 -11.97 6.76 16.11
C GLU A 166 -11.34 7.68 15.05
N ALA A 167 -11.93 8.86 14.85
CA ALA A 167 -11.34 9.89 14.00
C ALA A 167 -10.36 10.75 14.82
N HIS A 168 -9.12 10.85 14.36
CA HIS A 168 -8.07 11.64 15.02
C HIS A 168 -7.37 12.56 14.03
N ALA A 169 -7.01 13.77 14.48
CA ALA A 169 -6.14 14.62 13.68
C ALA A 169 -4.76 13.94 13.50
N PRO A 170 -4.12 14.00 12.32
CA PRO A 170 -2.83 13.35 12.04
C PRO A 170 -1.71 13.72 13.01
N LYS A 171 -1.77 14.91 13.60
CA LYS A 171 -0.77 15.42 14.57
C LYS A 171 -0.98 14.87 15.99
N SER A 172 -2.17 14.39 16.33
CA SER A 172 -2.57 14.02 17.70
C SER A 172 -3.00 12.57 17.84
N LEU A 173 -2.71 11.70 16.87
CA LEU A 173 -3.01 10.26 16.93
C LEU A 173 -2.31 9.61 18.15
N PRO A 174 -3.04 9.16 19.19
CA PRO A 174 -2.46 8.71 20.45
C PRO A 174 -2.09 7.22 20.42
N LEU A 175 -1.39 6.82 19.35
CA LEU A 175 -1.01 5.45 19.06
C LEU A 175 0.46 5.20 19.45
N SER A 176 0.71 4.09 20.14
CA SER A 176 2.07 3.59 20.38
C SER A 176 2.59 2.85 19.14
N LEU A 177 3.82 3.14 18.74
CA LEU A 177 4.47 2.55 17.56
C LEU A 177 5.28 1.29 17.87
N THR A 178 5.39 0.93 19.15
CA THR A 178 6.31 -0.10 19.65
C THR A 178 5.63 -1.30 20.27
N ASP A 179 4.33 -1.20 20.57
CA ASP A 179 3.65 -2.20 21.41
C ASP A 179 2.82 -3.19 20.60
N THR A 180 2.34 -2.79 19.43
CA THR A 180 1.46 -3.59 18.57
C THR A 180 1.68 -3.20 17.12
N THR A 181 1.61 -4.17 16.21
CA THR A 181 1.75 -3.89 14.78
C THR A 181 0.70 -2.91 14.30
N ILE A 182 1.12 -2.01 13.40
CA ILE A 182 0.27 -0.99 12.78
C ILE A 182 0.22 -1.28 11.29
N ILE A 183 -0.99 -1.35 10.76
CA ILE A 183 -1.28 -1.39 9.33
C ILE A 183 -1.82 -0.02 8.96
N TYR A 184 -1.05 0.74 8.18
CA TYR A 184 -1.41 2.07 7.72
C TYR A 184 -1.76 2.06 6.22
N LYS A 185 -3.03 2.33 5.90
CA LYS A 185 -3.58 2.31 4.54
C LYS A 185 -3.77 3.71 4.01
N MET A 186 -2.89 4.11 3.10
CA MET A 186 -2.79 5.48 2.62
C MET A 186 -3.93 5.86 1.68
N HIS A 187 -4.47 4.89 0.93
CA HIS A 187 -5.51 5.12 -0.06
C HIS A 187 -6.91 4.69 0.43
N GLY A 188 -7.07 4.52 1.74
CA GLY A 188 -8.32 4.03 2.34
C GLY A 188 -8.38 2.51 2.43
N THR A 189 -9.59 1.98 2.63
CA THR A 189 -9.82 0.56 2.93
C THR A 189 -11.23 0.15 2.51
N VAL A 190 -11.41 -1.12 2.15
CA VAL A 190 -12.72 -1.78 2.25
C VAL A 190 -13.02 -2.07 3.73
N ASP A 191 -14.26 -1.83 4.16
CA ASP A 191 -14.82 -2.21 5.46
C ASP A 191 -15.84 -3.34 5.26
N ARG A 192 -15.36 -4.57 5.47
CA ARG A 192 -16.18 -5.79 5.35
C ARG A 192 -17.20 -5.97 6.48
N GLN A 193 -17.14 -5.17 7.54
CA GLN A 193 -18.03 -5.36 8.68
C GLN A 193 -19.33 -4.58 8.50
N THR A 194 -19.24 -3.34 8.02
CA THR A 194 -20.42 -2.47 7.92
C THR A 194 -20.56 -1.74 6.60
N SER A 195 -19.56 -1.75 5.71
CA SER A 195 -19.39 -0.91 4.51
C SER A 195 -19.50 0.61 4.71
N LYS A 196 -19.89 1.05 5.91
CA LYS A 196 -20.02 2.43 6.33
C LYS A 196 -18.70 3.18 6.20
N TRP A 197 -17.59 2.50 6.49
CA TRP A 197 -16.25 3.09 6.52
C TRP A 197 -15.42 2.78 5.28
N ASP A 198 -16.06 2.28 4.21
CA ASP A 198 -15.41 2.16 2.92
C ASP A 198 -14.86 3.50 2.47
N SER A 199 -13.59 3.49 2.07
CA SER A 199 -12.94 4.67 1.56
C SER A 199 -11.90 4.30 0.52
N TYR A 200 -11.87 5.02 -0.61
CA TYR A 200 -10.99 4.72 -1.74
C TYR A 200 -10.38 5.99 -2.32
N VAL A 201 -9.05 6.13 -2.34
CA VAL A 201 -8.38 7.14 -3.18
C VAL A 201 -8.19 6.53 -4.55
N ILE A 202 -9.15 6.70 -5.47
CA ILE A 202 -9.15 5.95 -6.74
C ILE A 202 -9.37 6.82 -7.98
N THR A 203 -10.14 7.91 -7.91
CA THR A 203 -10.33 8.82 -9.03
C THR A 203 -9.16 9.80 -9.16
N GLU A 204 -9.01 10.46 -10.31
CA GLU A 204 -7.99 11.51 -10.47
C GLU A 204 -8.18 12.64 -9.44
N GLU A 205 -9.43 13.00 -9.15
CA GLU A 205 -9.80 14.00 -8.12
C GLU A 205 -9.34 13.56 -6.73
N ASP A 206 -9.58 12.30 -6.35
CA ASP A 206 -9.13 11.77 -5.06
C ASP A 206 -7.61 11.86 -4.92
N TYR A 207 -6.87 11.53 -5.98
CA TYR A 207 -5.41 11.62 -5.97
C TYR A 207 -4.92 13.06 -5.85
N VAL A 208 -5.57 14.01 -6.53
CA VAL A 208 -5.25 15.44 -6.40
C VAL A 208 -5.46 15.91 -4.96
N ASP A 209 -6.61 15.60 -4.36
CA ASP A 209 -6.94 15.96 -2.98
C ASP A 209 -5.97 15.32 -1.97
N PHE A 210 -5.66 14.05 -2.15
CA PHE A 210 -4.69 13.33 -1.32
C PHE A 210 -3.30 13.97 -1.38
N LEU A 211 -2.81 14.32 -2.57
CA LEU A 211 -1.50 14.96 -2.77
C LEU A 211 -1.46 16.40 -2.25
N ALA A 212 -2.55 17.16 -2.36
CA ALA A 212 -2.68 18.47 -1.75
C ALA A 212 -2.49 18.37 -0.22
N ARG A 213 -3.10 17.37 0.43
CA ARG A 213 -2.92 17.10 1.86
C ARG A 213 -1.52 16.59 2.21
N MET A 214 -0.86 15.82 1.34
CA MET A 214 0.55 15.47 1.56
C MET A 214 1.43 16.71 1.63
N THR A 215 1.20 17.68 0.74
CA THR A 215 1.90 18.97 0.73
C THR A 215 1.61 19.77 2.01
N GLY A 216 0.35 19.75 2.47
CA GLY A 216 -0.07 20.34 3.74
C GLY A 216 0.36 19.58 5.01
N GLN A 217 1.06 18.45 4.89
CA GLN A 217 1.46 17.57 6.00
C GLN A 217 0.29 17.05 6.84
N THR A 218 -0.87 16.84 6.22
CA THR A 218 -2.10 16.33 6.86
C THR A 218 -2.55 14.97 6.34
N ALA A 219 -1.84 14.41 5.36
CA ALA A 219 -2.13 13.07 4.83
C ALA A 219 -1.52 11.95 5.69
N ILE A 220 -0.27 12.11 6.15
CA ILE A 220 0.44 11.11 6.95
C ILE A 220 0.53 11.58 8.40
N PRO A 221 0.14 10.74 9.39
CA PRO A 221 0.36 11.04 10.80
C PRO A 221 1.81 11.40 11.11
N ALA A 222 2.02 12.46 11.90
CA ALA A 222 3.36 12.99 12.17
C ALA A 222 4.30 11.94 12.81
N ARG A 223 3.74 11.06 13.65
CA ARG A 223 4.46 9.94 14.26
C ARG A 223 4.98 8.93 13.23
N PHE A 224 4.20 8.63 12.18
CA PHE A 224 4.65 7.73 11.11
C PHE A 224 5.76 8.37 10.29
N MET A 225 5.64 9.67 9.99
CA MET A 225 6.70 10.42 9.29
C MET A 225 8.05 10.40 10.03
N LEU A 226 8.05 10.36 11.37
CA LEU A 226 9.28 10.21 12.15
C LEU A 226 9.93 8.85 11.92
N GLU A 227 9.15 7.77 11.86
CA GLU A 227 9.68 6.43 11.59
C GLU A 227 10.14 6.27 10.15
N PHE A 228 9.45 6.90 9.21
CA PHE A 228 9.80 6.90 7.79
C PHE A 228 11.22 7.46 7.58
N ARG A 229 11.65 8.42 8.40
CA ARG A 229 13.01 9.00 8.33
C ARG A 229 14.08 8.17 9.04
N LYS A 230 13.71 7.18 9.86
CA LYS A 230 14.64 6.39 10.68
C LYS A 230 14.81 4.96 10.19
N ARG A 231 13.82 4.43 9.47
CA ARG A 231 13.74 3.02 9.08
C ARG A 231 13.94 2.86 7.58
N ARG A 232 14.42 1.68 7.17
CA ARG A 232 14.51 1.32 5.75
C ARG A 232 13.14 0.90 5.23
N PHE A 233 12.87 1.16 3.95
CA PHE A 233 11.68 0.66 3.30
C PHE A 233 11.96 -0.67 2.58
N LEU A 234 10.96 -1.55 2.60
CA LEU A 234 10.89 -2.73 1.75
C LEU A 234 9.62 -2.64 0.90
N PHE A 235 9.75 -2.09 -0.30
CA PHE A 235 8.67 -1.99 -1.28
C PHE A 235 8.40 -3.35 -1.92
N ILE A 236 7.15 -3.81 -1.90
CA ILE A 236 6.77 -5.13 -2.42
C ILE A 236 5.57 -4.99 -3.36
N GLY A 237 5.70 -5.50 -4.59
CA GLY A 237 4.62 -5.47 -5.57
C GLY A 237 4.22 -4.05 -5.97
N TYR A 238 5.19 -3.14 -5.96
CA TYR A 238 4.96 -1.71 -6.13
C TYR A 238 5.56 -1.23 -7.46
N GLY A 239 4.71 -0.95 -8.45
CA GLY A 239 5.12 -0.39 -9.75
C GLY A 239 5.22 1.14 -9.69
N LEU A 240 6.10 1.72 -10.52
CA LEU A 240 6.24 3.20 -10.64
C LEU A 240 5.63 3.75 -11.94
N ARG A 241 4.71 2.99 -12.54
CA ARG A 241 4.01 3.40 -13.78
C ARG A 241 3.05 4.55 -13.49
N ASP A 242 2.27 4.44 -12.43
CA ASP A 242 1.29 5.44 -12.05
C ASP A 242 1.96 6.73 -11.57
N TRP A 243 1.46 7.87 -12.05
CA TRP A 243 2.01 9.17 -11.73
C TRP A 243 1.83 9.51 -10.24
N ASN A 244 0.67 9.15 -9.65
CA ASN A 244 0.33 9.48 -8.26
C ASN A 244 1.35 8.86 -7.28
N LEU A 245 1.76 7.62 -7.52
CA LEU A 245 2.75 6.92 -6.71
C LEU A 245 4.14 7.58 -6.83
N ARG A 246 4.52 8.05 -8.03
CA ARG A 246 5.78 8.77 -8.22
C ARG A 246 5.82 10.10 -7.47
N VAL A 247 4.69 10.80 -7.40
CA VAL A 247 4.54 12.04 -6.61
C VAL A 247 4.56 11.73 -5.11
N MET A 248 3.81 10.74 -4.66
CA MET A 248 3.82 10.29 -3.25
C MET A 248 5.24 9.97 -2.77
N LEU A 249 6.00 9.18 -3.54
CA LEU A 249 7.40 8.87 -3.21
C LEU A 249 8.31 10.10 -3.24
N ARG A 250 8.00 11.12 -4.05
CA ARG A 250 8.73 12.40 -4.03
C ARG A 250 8.51 13.13 -2.71
N HIS A 251 7.31 13.11 -2.14
CA HIS A 251 7.06 13.66 -0.80
C HIS A 251 7.79 12.85 0.29
N LEU A 252 7.95 11.54 0.08
CA LEU A 252 8.74 10.67 0.96
C LEU A 252 10.25 10.75 0.70
N LYS A 253 10.74 11.55 -0.26
CA LYS A 253 12.17 11.60 -0.61
C LYS A 253 13.07 11.91 0.58
N SER A 254 12.66 12.84 1.46
CA SER A 254 13.44 13.16 2.67
C SER A 254 13.58 11.97 3.63
N ALA A 255 12.58 11.09 3.67
CA ALA A 255 12.61 9.84 4.43
C ALA A 255 13.46 8.77 3.73
N LEU A 256 13.37 8.66 2.39
CA LEU A 256 14.14 7.68 1.61
C LEU A 256 15.64 7.97 1.54
N VAL A 257 16.03 9.24 1.69
CA VAL A 257 17.42 9.71 1.58
C VAL A 257 17.97 10.10 2.95
N ALA A 258 17.29 9.75 4.05
CA ALA A 258 17.66 10.20 5.39
C ALA A 258 19.14 9.93 5.70
N THR A 259 19.93 11.00 5.65
CA THR A 259 21.29 11.10 6.13
C THR A 259 21.22 11.28 7.64
N ASP A 260 22.06 10.56 8.38
CA ASP A 260 22.21 10.71 9.83
C ASP A 260 22.58 12.16 10.19
N THR A 261 21.61 13.00 10.53
CA THR A 261 21.84 14.42 10.88
C THR A 261 22.32 14.61 12.32
N SER A 262 22.74 13.54 13.01
CA SER A 262 23.19 13.57 14.40
C SER A 262 24.70 13.43 14.61
N VAL A 263 25.51 13.27 13.56
CA VAL A 263 26.95 13.08 13.72
C VAL A 263 27.72 14.05 12.82
N VAL A 264 28.72 14.70 13.43
CA VAL A 264 29.78 15.48 12.80
C VAL A 264 30.21 14.81 11.49
N PRO A 265 30.47 15.54 10.39
CA PRO A 265 30.89 14.94 9.13
C PRO A 265 32.29 14.33 9.31
N SER A 266 32.37 13.08 9.76
CA SER A 266 33.53 12.23 9.58
C SER A 266 33.56 11.76 8.14
N THR A 267 34.74 11.86 7.53
CA THR A 267 35.06 11.61 6.12
C THR A 267 34.98 10.14 5.69
N GLU A 268 34.12 9.35 6.31
CA GLU A 268 33.80 7.99 5.90
C GLU A 268 32.34 7.98 5.45
N GLU A 269 32.11 7.49 4.23
CA GLU A 269 30.82 7.40 3.55
C GLU A 269 29.68 7.18 4.55
N SER A 270 28.82 8.19 4.73
CA SER A 270 27.60 8.02 5.52
C SER A 270 26.88 6.80 4.96
N GLU A 271 26.73 5.74 5.75
CA GLU A 271 26.07 4.50 5.31
C GLU A 271 24.61 4.84 4.95
N ASP A 272 24.37 5.24 3.69
CA ASP A 272 23.05 5.51 3.15
C ASP A 272 22.16 4.31 3.51
N LEU A 273 21.10 4.53 4.30
CA LEU A 273 20.13 3.49 4.63
C LEU A 273 19.43 3.01 3.35
N ARG A 274 20.02 2.01 2.67
CA ARG A 274 19.51 1.54 1.38
C ARG A 274 18.20 0.79 1.61
N SER A 275 17.12 1.35 1.06
CA SER A 275 15.81 0.69 0.96
C SER A 275 15.81 -0.30 -0.21
N TRP A 276 14.85 -1.22 -0.22
CA TRP A 276 14.74 -2.28 -1.21
C TRP A 276 13.38 -2.27 -1.90
N ALA A 277 13.34 -2.64 -3.18
CA ALA A 277 12.12 -2.86 -3.94
C ALA A 277 12.14 -4.25 -4.59
N ILE A 278 11.05 -5.00 -4.42
CA ILE A 278 10.84 -6.32 -5.00
C ILE A 278 9.72 -6.22 -6.03
N GLN A 279 10.08 -6.40 -7.29
CA GLN A 279 9.16 -6.26 -8.42
C GLN A 279 9.51 -7.30 -9.49
N ARG A 280 8.51 -7.93 -10.10
CA ARG A 280 8.70 -8.88 -11.20
C ARG A 280 8.82 -8.12 -12.53
N ASN A 281 9.82 -8.46 -13.33
CA ASN A 281 10.07 -7.91 -14.66
C ASN A 281 9.98 -6.36 -14.74
N PRO A 282 10.67 -5.60 -13.86
CA PRO A 282 10.61 -4.15 -13.91
C PRO A 282 11.27 -3.63 -15.19
N SER A 283 10.62 -2.65 -15.83
CA SER A 283 11.15 -1.97 -17.01
C SER A 283 12.44 -1.20 -16.71
N GLU A 284 13.23 -0.87 -17.74
CA GLU A 284 14.43 -0.05 -17.59
C GLU A 284 14.12 1.32 -16.96
N LEU A 285 12.96 1.91 -17.32
CA LEU A 285 12.47 3.14 -16.72
C LEU A 285 12.22 2.97 -15.22
N GLU A 286 11.51 1.92 -14.80
CA GLU A 286 11.25 1.67 -13.38
C GLU A 286 12.55 1.45 -12.60
N ARG A 287 13.50 0.70 -13.16
CA ARG A 287 14.82 0.51 -12.56
C ARG A 287 15.53 1.84 -12.35
N ALA A 288 15.57 2.70 -13.37
CA ALA A 288 16.17 4.03 -13.27
C ALA A 288 15.47 4.90 -12.21
N LEU A 289 14.14 4.86 -12.14
CA LEU A 289 13.35 5.63 -11.18
C LEU A 289 13.59 5.20 -9.73
N TRP A 290 13.75 3.90 -9.46
CA TRP A 290 14.08 3.40 -8.11
C TRP A 290 15.52 3.76 -7.71
N LEU A 291 16.47 3.59 -8.63
CA LEU A 291 17.87 3.95 -8.39
C LEU A 291 18.05 5.45 -8.12
N ALA A 292 17.33 6.31 -8.84
CA ALA A 292 17.31 7.76 -8.60
C ALA A 292 16.79 8.14 -7.20
N ARG A 293 16.11 7.23 -6.51
CA ARG A 293 15.61 7.37 -5.13
C ARG A 293 16.49 6.65 -4.11
N LYS A 294 17.66 6.15 -4.51
CA LYS A 294 18.57 5.32 -3.69
C LYS A 294 17.91 4.03 -3.17
N VAL A 295 16.95 3.48 -3.92
CA VAL A 295 16.29 2.20 -3.61
C VAL A 295 16.86 1.12 -4.53
N ASN A 296 17.37 0.05 -3.95
CA ASN A 296 17.84 -1.10 -4.71
C ASN A 296 16.64 -1.94 -5.16
N ILE A 297 16.46 -2.08 -6.46
CA ILE A 297 15.41 -2.92 -7.04
C ILE A 297 15.94 -4.31 -7.40
N TYR A 298 15.16 -5.34 -7.06
CA TYR A 298 15.43 -6.72 -7.42
C TYR A 298 14.28 -7.28 -8.24
N ASP A 299 14.65 -7.94 -9.34
CA ASP A 299 13.71 -8.61 -10.23
C ASP A 299 13.38 -10.01 -9.68
N LYS A 300 12.28 -10.10 -8.94
CA LYS A 300 11.85 -11.34 -8.29
C LYS A 300 10.33 -11.44 -8.27
N ASN A 301 9.84 -12.67 -8.43
CA ASN A 301 8.48 -13.00 -8.05
C ASN A 301 8.34 -12.91 -6.52
N ILE A 302 7.22 -12.37 -6.02
CA ILE A 302 7.00 -12.15 -4.59
C ILE A 302 6.94 -13.48 -3.83
N ASP A 303 6.35 -14.53 -4.40
CA ASP A 303 6.22 -15.83 -3.75
C ASP A 303 7.59 -16.52 -3.65
N GLU A 304 8.43 -16.42 -4.69
CA GLU A 304 9.82 -16.88 -4.65
C GLU A 304 10.64 -16.10 -3.63
N PHE A 305 10.47 -14.78 -3.59
CA PHE A 305 11.13 -13.91 -2.61
C PHE A 305 10.77 -14.32 -1.17
N VAL A 306 9.48 -14.53 -0.90
CA VAL A 306 9.00 -14.98 0.43
C VAL A 306 9.53 -16.36 0.77
N ALA A 307 9.57 -17.29 -0.18
CA ALA A 307 10.13 -18.63 0.03
C ALA A 307 11.61 -18.56 0.45
N GLU A 308 12.39 -17.65 -0.14
CA GLU A 308 13.78 -17.41 0.28
C GLU A 308 13.89 -16.72 1.64
N LEU A 309 13.01 -15.76 1.97
CA LEU A 309 12.97 -15.16 3.30
C LEU A 309 12.68 -16.19 4.39
N LEU A 310 11.73 -17.11 4.16
CA LEU A 310 11.39 -18.18 5.09
C LEU A 310 12.57 -19.13 5.36
N LYS A 311 13.41 -19.39 4.36
CA LYS A 311 14.66 -20.17 4.55
C LYS A 311 15.70 -19.47 5.42
N LYS A 312 15.56 -18.16 5.66
CA LYS A 312 16.46 -17.35 6.49
C LYS A 312 15.82 -16.87 7.79
N MET A 313 14.57 -17.27 8.06
CA MET A 313 13.92 -17.08 9.36
C MET A 313 14.58 -17.92 10.45
#